data_AF-A0A535LS67-F1
#
_entry.id   AF-A0A535LS67-F1
#
_cell.length_a   1.000
_cell.length_b   1.000
_cell.length_c   1.000
_cell.angle_alpha   90.00
_cell.angle_beta   90.00
_cell.angle_gamma   90.00
#
_symmetry.space_group_name_H-M   'P 1'
#
loop_
_entity.id
_entity.type
_entity.pdbx_description
1 polymer ?
#
loop_
_entity_poly.entity_id
_entity_poly.type
_entity_poly.pdbx_seq_one_letter_code
_entity_poly.pdbx_strand_id
1 'polypeptide(L)'
;MDNLAITDYGAIPNGLFHFTPPTNGRVSFDIEWSGVTSREKVRNSDPSQRFGGDLATTGTHATWKGWDSTGALIFESSDDGQTTLFGQVGHEFNGAFFPGSR
;
A
#
# COMPACT_ATOMS: atom_id res chain seq x y z
N MET A 1 38.83 -24.20 6.04
CA MET A 1 37.45 -23.76 5.77
C MET A 1 36.60 -24.58 6.70
N ASP A 2 36.12 -23.97 7.77
CA ASP A 2 35.34 -24.68 8.78
C ASP A 2 33.86 -24.55 8.41
N ASN A 3 33.19 -25.69 8.26
CA ASN A 3 31.77 -25.74 8.00
C ASN A 3 31.02 -25.19 9.22
N LEU A 4 30.46 -23.99 9.08
CA LEU A 4 29.59 -23.42 10.11
C LEU A 4 28.23 -24.10 10.03
N ALA A 5 27.87 -24.88 11.06
CA ALA A 5 26.54 -25.44 11.19
C ALA A 5 25.54 -24.29 11.40
N ILE A 6 24.60 -24.13 10.47
CA ILE A 6 23.49 -23.19 10.60
C ILE A 6 22.32 -23.93 11.23
N THR A 7 21.75 -23.37 12.29
CA THR A 7 20.54 -23.89 12.94
C THR A 7 19.37 -23.83 11.96
N ASP A 8 18.74 -24.98 11.71
CA ASP A 8 17.51 -25.05 10.94
C ASP A 8 16.34 -24.52 11.79
N TYR A 9 15.74 -23.41 11.37
CA TYR A 9 14.59 -22.80 12.03
C TYR A 9 13.25 -23.42 11.58
N GLY A 10 13.29 -24.44 10.71
CA GLY A 10 12.12 -25.03 10.10
C GLY A 10 11.40 -24.04 9.17
N ALA A 11 10.14 -24.35 8.86
CA ALA A 11 9.30 -23.44 8.09
C ALA A 11 8.95 -22.21 8.95
N ILE A 12 9.48 -21.05 8.57
CA ILE A 12 9.11 -19.77 9.17
C ILE A 12 7.67 -19.44 8.72
N PRO A 13 6.69 -19.40 9.63
CA PRO A 13 5.30 -19.13 9.29
C PRO A 13 5.15 -17.73 8.68
N ASN A 14 4.23 -17.58 7.72
CA ASN A 14 3.87 -16.27 7.20
C ASN A 14 3.27 -15.42 8.34
N GLY A 15 3.74 -14.19 8.54
CA GLY A 15 3.26 -13.31 9.62
C GLY A 15 1.78 -12.92 9.54
N LEU A 16 1.11 -13.11 8.40
CA LEU A 16 -0.30 -12.79 8.19
C LEU A 16 -1.25 -13.98 8.44
N PHE A 17 -0.85 -15.20 8.06
CA PHE A 17 -1.74 -16.37 8.11
C PHE A 17 -1.11 -17.62 8.75
N HIS A 18 0.10 -17.48 9.29
CA HIS A 18 0.93 -18.58 9.79
C HIS A 18 1.03 -19.74 8.78
N PHE A 19 0.36 -20.86 9.08
CA PHE A 19 0.29 -22.08 8.25
C PHE A 19 -1.11 -22.31 7.66
N THR A 20 -2.05 -21.41 7.92
CA THR A 20 -3.43 -21.50 7.42
C THR A 20 -3.50 -20.81 6.06
N PRO A 21 -4.09 -21.44 5.03
CA PRO A 21 -4.36 -20.74 3.78
C PRO A 21 -5.26 -19.52 4.00
N PRO A 22 -5.03 -18.40 3.31
CA PRO A 22 -5.94 -17.26 3.39
C PRO A 22 -7.32 -17.65 2.85
N THR A 23 -8.37 -17.09 3.45
CA THR A 23 -9.73 -17.18 2.92
C THR A 23 -10.02 -15.96 2.05
N ASN A 24 -10.87 -16.14 1.03
CA ASN A 24 -11.32 -15.02 0.22
C ASN A 24 -12.13 -14.05 1.08
N GLY A 25 -11.93 -12.76 0.86
CA GLY A 25 -12.70 -11.69 1.48
C GLY A 25 -12.87 -10.54 0.52
N ARG A 26 -13.80 -9.65 0.83
CA ARG A 26 -14.02 -8.41 0.08
C ARG A 26 -13.82 -7.22 1.01
N VAL A 27 -13.18 -6.19 0.49
CA VAL A 27 -13.12 -4.87 1.12
C VAL A 27 -13.67 -3.84 0.15
N SER A 28 -14.33 -2.81 0.69
CA SER A 28 -14.74 -1.63 -0.06
C SER A 28 -14.30 -0.40 0.71
N PHE A 29 -13.70 0.55 0.01
CA PHE A 29 -13.27 1.82 0.55
C PHE A 29 -14.15 2.92 -0.02
N ASP A 30 -14.49 3.89 0.82
CA ASP A 30 -14.95 5.20 0.41
C ASP A 30 -13.89 6.21 0.85
N ILE A 31 -13.40 7.01 -0.08
CA ILE A 31 -12.28 7.92 0.15
C ILE A 31 -12.62 9.28 -0.45
N GLU A 32 -12.60 10.30 0.40
CA GLU A 32 -12.77 11.69 0.02
C GLU A 32 -11.45 12.44 0.22
N TRP A 33 -11.03 13.16 -0.82
CA TRP A 33 -9.93 14.12 -0.73
C TRP A 33 -10.50 15.53 -0.76
N SER A 34 -10.07 16.38 0.17
CA SER A 34 -10.58 17.73 0.35
C SER A 34 -9.44 18.68 0.70
N GLY A 35 -9.55 19.95 0.29
CA GLY A 35 -8.60 21.00 0.64
C GLY A 35 -7.15 20.71 0.28
N VAL A 36 -6.68 21.20 -0.87
CA VAL A 36 -5.25 21.13 -1.22
C VAL A 36 -4.44 22.04 -0.30
N THR A 37 -3.48 21.47 0.42
CA THR A 37 -2.61 22.20 1.36
C THR A 37 -1.23 22.51 0.77
N SER A 38 -0.72 21.64 -0.11
CA SER A 38 0.52 21.89 -0.83
C SER A 38 0.57 21.17 -2.18
N ARG A 39 1.49 21.61 -3.04
CA ARG A 39 1.80 20.95 -4.31
C ARG A 39 3.30 20.81 -4.48
N GLU A 40 3.73 19.66 -4.97
CA GLU A 40 5.14 19.35 -5.19
C GLU A 40 5.33 18.65 -6.54
N LYS A 41 6.45 18.95 -7.20
CA LYS A 41 6.93 18.17 -8.34
C LYS A 41 8.05 17.27 -7.85
N VAL A 42 7.82 15.96 -7.87
CA VAL A 42 8.84 14.97 -7.52
C VAL A 42 9.51 14.49 -8.80
N ARG A 43 10.84 14.45 -8.81
CA ARG A 43 11.64 13.91 -9.91
C ARG A 43 12.66 12.95 -9.32
N ASN A 44 12.83 11.80 -9.95
CA ASN A 44 13.92 10.90 -9.60
C ASN A 44 15.27 11.63 -9.83
N SER A 45 16.19 11.49 -8.89
CA SER A 45 17.54 12.03 -9.02
C SER A 45 18.34 11.34 -10.12
N ASP A 46 18.00 10.09 -10.45
CA ASP A 46 18.52 9.38 -11.61
C ASP A 46 17.66 9.71 -12.86
N PRO A 47 18.17 10.52 -13.80
CA PRO A 47 17.43 10.92 -14.98
C PRO A 47 17.18 9.75 -15.95
N SER A 48 17.93 8.65 -15.84
CA SER A 48 17.77 7.47 -16.71
C SER A 48 16.49 6.69 -16.41
N GLN A 49 16.00 6.77 -15.18
CA GLN A 49 14.81 6.05 -14.72
C GLN A 49 13.51 6.77 -15.13
N ARG A 50 13.58 8.06 -15.50
CA ARG A 50 12.44 8.86 -15.99
C ARG A 50 11.17 8.73 -15.15
N PHE A 51 11.34 8.61 -13.83
CA PHE A 51 10.26 8.54 -12.85
C PHE A 51 10.01 9.91 -12.22
N GLY A 52 8.74 10.23 -11.97
CA GLY A 52 8.35 11.42 -11.22
C GLY A 52 6.84 11.63 -11.24
N GLY A 53 6.42 12.76 -10.67
CA GLY A 53 5.02 13.12 -10.64
C GLY A 53 4.79 14.56 -10.23
N ASP A 54 3.56 15.00 -10.42
CA ASP A 54 3.05 16.24 -9.88
C ASP A 54 1.99 15.87 -8.82
N LEU A 55 2.24 16.22 -7.57
CA LEU A 55 1.51 15.72 -6.42
C LEU A 55 0.85 16.88 -5.66
N ALA A 56 -0.38 16.68 -5.20
CA ALA A 56 -1.11 17.63 -4.35
C ALA A 56 -1.44 16.97 -3.01
N THR A 57 -0.89 17.51 -1.94
CA THR A 57 -1.22 17.07 -0.58
C THR A 57 -2.57 17.65 -0.19
N THR A 58 -3.42 16.83 0.41
CA THR A 58 -4.81 17.16 0.73
C THR A 58 -5.16 16.77 2.17
N GLY A 59 -6.22 17.38 2.68
CA GLY A 59 -7.05 16.69 3.67
C GLY A 59 -7.68 15.44 3.04
N THR A 60 -7.88 14.39 3.85
CA THR A 60 -8.47 13.15 3.36
C THR A 60 -9.31 12.54 4.47
N HIS A 61 -10.43 11.92 4.09
CA HIS A 61 -11.26 11.12 4.96
C HIS A 61 -11.48 9.77 4.28
N ALA A 62 -11.42 8.66 5.03
CA ALA A 62 -11.49 7.34 4.44
C ALA A 62 -12.25 6.38 5.35
N THR A 63 -13.33 5.80 4.84
CA THR A 63 -14.08 4.75 5.52
C THR A 63 -13.96 3.46 4.74
N TRP A 64 -14.13 2.33 5.42
CA TRP A 64 -14.10 1.03 4.76
C TRP A 64 -14.93 -0.02 5.46
N LYS A 65 -15.38 -0.98 4.67
CA LYS A 65 -16.15 -2.14 5.11
C LYS A 65 -15.51 -3.41 4.60
N GLY A 66 -15.52 -4.44 5.45
CA GLY A 66 -14.95 -5.75 5.16
C GLY A 66 -16.00 -6.84 5.27
N TRP A 67 -16.01 -7.76 4.31
CA TRP A 67 -16.86 -8.95 4.29
C TRP A 67 -16.02 -10.22 4.15
N ASP A 68 -16.47 -11.28 4.80
CA ASP A 68 -15.87 -12.61 4.64
C ASP A 68 -16.30 -13.30 3.33
N SER A 69 -15.80 -14.53 3.13
CA SER A 69 -16.14 -15.35 1.96
C SER A 69 -17.62 -15.69 1.79
N THR A 70 -18.43 -15.59 2.87
CA THR A 70 -19.88 -15.82 2.85
C THR A 70 -20.67 -14.55 2.53
N GLY A 71 -20.00 -13.40 2.52
CA GLY A 71 -20.61 -12.09 2.38
C GLY A 71 -21.09 -11.51 3.71
N ALA A 72 -20.75 -12.11 4.85
CA ALA A 72 -21.06 -11.53 6.16
C ALA A 72 -20.15 -10.32 6.42
N LEU A 73 -20.73 -9.21 6.87
CA LEU A 73 -19.97 -8.02 7.29
C LEU A 73 -19.18 -8.37 8.56
N ILE A 74 -17.86 -8.25 8.50
CA ILE A 74 -16.95 -8.56 9.63
C ILE A 74 -16.31 -7.30 10.22
N PHE A 75 -16.31 -6.20 9.48
CA PHE A 75 -15.74 -4.93 9.92
C PHE A 75 -16.41 -3.75 9.21
N GLU A 76 -16.61 -2.67 9.96
CA GLU A 76 -16.99 -1.37 9.45
C GLU A 76 -16.24 -0.30 10.25
N SER A 77 -15.58 0.62 9.55
CA SER A 77 -14.89 1.75 10.18
C SER A 77 -15.90 2.72 10.80
N SER A 78 -15.52 3.34 11.92
CA SER A 78 -16.26 4.46 12.50
C SER A 78 -15.88 5.76 11.79
N ASP A 79 -16.89 6.61 11.54
CA ASP A 79 -16.68 7.97 11.00
C ASP A 79 -16.17 8.96 12.08
N ASP A 80 -16.37 8.63 13.36
CA ASP A 80 -15.99 9.51 14.49
C ASP A 80 -14.49 9.44 14.82
N GLY A 81 -13.91 10.60 15.12
CA GLY A 81 -12.54 10.74 15.61
C GLY A 81 -11.43 10.39 14.62
N GLN A 82 -11.73 10.24 13.32
CA GLN A 82 -10.70 9.89 12.35
C GLN A 82 -9.69 11.04 12.17
N THR A 83 -8.41 10.73 12.35
CA THR A 83 -7.30 11.63 12.01
C THR A 83 -6.52 11.06 10.84
N THR A 84 -6.51 11.78 9.72
CA THR A 84 -5.70 11.39 8.56
C THR A 84 -4.32 12.04 8.65
N LEU A 85 -3.29 11.20 8.74
CA LEU A 85 -1.90 11.65 8.84
C LEU A 85 -1.34 12.15 7.51
N PHE A 86 -1.82 11.60 6.40
CA PHE A 86 -1.35 11.93 5.06
C PHE A 86 -2.39 11.57 4.00
N GLY A 87 -2.55 12.46 3.02
CA GLY A 87 -3.43 12.28 1.86
C GLY A 87 -2.85 13.03 0.67
N GLN A 88 -2.79 12.37 -0.49
CA GLN A 88 -2.22 12.97 -1.68
C GLN A 88 -2.93 12.47 -2.94
N VAL A 89 -3.15 13.39 -3.88
CA VAL A 89 -3.64 13.07 -5.22
C VAL A 89 -2.56 13.49 -6.20
N GLY A 90 -2.13 12.56 -7.05
CA GLY A 90 -0.99 12.74 -7.93
C GLY A 90 -1.26 12.31 -9.35
N HIS A 91 -0.64 13.01 -10.30
CA HIS A 91 -0.38 12.47 -11.62
C HIS A 91 1.05 11.98 -11.66
N GLU A 92 1.22 10.67 -11.59
CA GLU A 92 2.52 10.02 -11.71
C GLU A 92 2.80 9.67 -13.16
N PHE A 93 4.06 9.78 -13.57
CA PHE A 93 4.57 9.12 -14.76
C PHE A 93 5.59 8.07 -14.32
N ASN A 94 5.19 6.81 -14.45
CA ASN A 94 6.09 5.71 -14.15
C ASN A 94 7.10 5.55 -15.27
N GLY A 95 8.38 5.51 -14.90
CA GLY A 95 9.47 5.17 -15.80
C GLY A 95 9.24 3.80 -16.43
N ALA A 96 9.80 3.58 -17.62
CA ALA A 96 9.80 2.25 -18.21
C ALA A 96 10.53 1.29 -17.26
N PHE A 97 9.83 0.30 -16.70
CA PHE A 97 10.43 -0.81 -15.97
C PHE A 97 11.30 -1.61 -16.94
N PHE A 98 12.58 -1.23 -17.05
CA PHE A 98 13.66 -1.86 -17.80
C PHE A 98 13.34 -2.22 -19.27
N PRO A 99 14.00 -1.64 -20.30
CA PRO A 99 14.20 -2.43 -21.51
C PRO A 99 15.04 -3.63 -21.07
N GLY A 100 14.43 -4.83 -21.06
CA GLY A 100 15.17 -6.07 -20.80
C GLY A 100 16.45 -6.05 -21.64
N SER A 101 17.59 -6.32 -20.99
CA SER A 101 18.88 -6.42 -21.67
C SER A 101 18.72 -7.36 -22.86
N ARG A 102 18.87 -6.82 -24.07
CA ARG A 102 19.11 -7.62 -25.27
C ARG A 102 20.52 -8.18 -25.24
#